data_AF-A0A838HC06-F1
#
_entry.id   AF-A0A838HC06-F1
#
_cell.length_a   1.000
_cell.length_b   1.000
_cell.length_c   1.000
_cell.angle_alpha   90.00
_cell.angle_beta   90.00
_cell.angle_gamma   90.00
#
_symmetry.space_group_name_H-M   'P 1'
#
loop_
_entity.id
_entity.type
_entity.pdbx_description
1 polymer ?
#
loop_
_entity_poly.entity_id
_entity_poly.type
_entity_poly.pdbx_seq_one_letter_code
_entity_poly.pdbx_strand_id
1 'polypeptide(L)'
;MTRERAPNTMAKTKLSDEEALRRFEQFAPETAQRRDRSAVADIEQAVSMRKDIERTIERLVVKARHDGLTWTEIASALGVSHQAAIQRYRDKI
;
A
#
# COMPACT_ATOMS: atom_id res chain seq x y z
N MET A 1 -12.04 32.97 -14.94
CA MET A 1 -11.11 32.42 -13.93
C MET A 1 -11.04 30.91 -14.13
N THR A 2 -10.07 30.46 -14.92
CA THR A 2 -9.87 29.04 -15.25
C THR A 2 -8.50 28.66 -14.70
N ARG A 3 -8.43 27.80 -13.68
CA ARG A 3 -7.15 27.31 -13.15
C ARG A 3 -6.61 26.27 -14.12
N GLU A 4 -5.55 26.64 -14.83
CA GLU A 4 -4.71 25.73 -15.60
C GLU A 4 -4.04 24.73 -14.62
N ARG A 5 -4.33 23.43 -14.80
CA ARG A 5 -3.64 22.36 -14.08
C ARG A 5 -2.25 22.21 -14.69
N ALA A 6 -1.21 22.49 -13.91
CA ALA A 6 0.17 22.20 -14.28
C ALA A 6 0.35 20.70 -14.60
N PRO A 7 1.13 20.34 -15.64
CA PRO A 7 1.34 18.95 -16.02
C PRO A 7 2.13 18.19 -14.94
N ASN A 8 1.63 17.00 -14.58
CA ASN A 8 2.23 16.12 -13.58
C ASN A 8 3.60 15.62 -14.08
N THR A 9 4.68 16.17 -13.51
CA THR A 9 6.07 15.84 -13.83
C THR A 9 6.43 14.45 -13.31
N MET A 10 6.11 13.42 -14.08
CA MET A 10 6.73 12.09 -13.97
C MET A 10 7.38 11.74 -15.31
N ALA A 11 8.19 12.66 -15.85
CA ALA A 11 9.14 12.31 -16.90
C ALA A 11 10.23 11.45 -16.24
N LYS A 12 10.22 10.14 -16.52
CA LYS A 12 11.33 9.24 -16.17
C LYS A 12 12.52 9.56 -17.08
N THR A 13 13.22 10.66 -16.83
CA THR A 13 14.50 10.93 -17.46
C THR A 13 15.52 9.99 -16.83
N LYS A 14 15.83 8.87 -17.51
CA LYS A 14 17.01 8.07 -17.17
C LYS A 14 18.23 8.94 -17.48
N LEU A 15 19.03 9.26 -16.47
CA LEU A 15 20.35 9.89 -16.69
C LEU A 15 21.22 8.92 -17.48
N SER A 16 22.05 9.44 -18.37
CA SER A 16 23.17 8.65 -18.92
C SER A 16 24.19 8.36 -17.81
N ASP A 17 24.98 7.30 -17.98
CA ASP A 17 25.98 6.89 -16.97
C ASP A 17 27.01 8.00 -16.70
N GLU A 18 27.40 8.76 -17.72
CA GLU A 18 28.35 9.88 -17.61
C GLU A 18 27.76 11.06 -16.83
N GLU A 19 26.48 11.37 -17.05
CA GLU A 19 25.76 12.38 -16.28
C GLU A 19 25.55 11.94 -14.83
N ALA A 20 25.30 10.64 -14.61
CA ALA A 20 25.14 10.08 -13.27
C ALA A 20 26.46 10.14 -12.48
N LEU A 21 27.57 9.78 -13.13
CA LEU A 21 28.91 9.83 -12.53
C LEU A 21 29.28 11.27 -12.13
N ARG A 22 29.13 12.23 -13.04
CA ARG A 22 29.39 13.66 -12.74
C ARG A 22 28.58 14.16 -11.55
N ARG A 23 27.32 13.76 -11.46
CA ARG A 23 26.43 14.19 -10.38
C ARG A 23 26.80 13.56 -9.04
N PHE A 24 27.31 12.33 -9.06
CA PHE A 24 27.82 11.65 -7.89
C PHE A 24 29.14 12.25 -7.40
N GLU A 25 30.08 12.56 -8.30
CA GLU A 25 31.36 13.20 -7.95
C GLU A 25 31.17 14.61 -7.36
N GLN A 26 30.16 15.35 -7.81
CA GLN A 26 29.81 16.68 -7.30
C GLN A 26 28.92 16.62 -6.05
N PHE A 27 28.50 15.44 -5.62
CA PHE A 27 27.65 15.30 -4.44
C PHE A 27 28.50 15.47 -3.17
N ALA A 28 28.20 16.53 -2.42
CA ALA A 28 28.80 16.83 -1.13
C ALA A 28 27.91 16.28 0.01
N PRO A 29 28.11 15.02 0.49
CA PRO A 29 27.25 14.41 1.51
C PRO A 29 27.19 15.19 2.82
N GLU A 30 28.25 15.93 3.16
CA GLU A 30 28.40 16.72 4.38
C GLU A 30 27.52 17.98 4.40
N THR A 31 27.15 18.52 3.25
CA THR A 31 26.25 19.69 3.12
C THR A 31 24.86 19.33 2.60
N ALA A 32 24.68 18.09 2.13
CA ALA A 32 23.41 17.63 1.60
C ALA A 32 22.33 17.60 2.69
N GLN A 33 21.17 18.21 2.41
CA GLN A 33 20.02 18.13 3.30
C GLN A 33 19.55 16.68 3.42
N ARG A 34 19.77 16.07 4.59
CA ARG A 34 19.19 14.76 4.91
C ARG A 34 17.69 14.92 5.10
N ARG A 35 16.91 14.35 4.19
CA ARG A 35 15.47 14.21 4.39
C ARG A 35 15.23 13.21 5.51
N ASP A 36 14.46 13.62 6.50
CA ASP A 36 14.01 12.68 7.52
C ASP A 36 13.05 11.67 6.88
N ARG A 37 13.50 10.43 6.79
CA ARG A 37 12.69 9.33 6.25
C ARG A 37 11.84 8.64 7.32
N SER A 38 11.92 9.05 8.58
CA SER A 38 11.11 8.50 9.68
C SER A 38 9.62 8.55 9.34
N ALA A 39 9.12 9.67 8.82
CA ALA A 39 7.73 9.84 8.42
C ALA A 39 7.27 8.85 7.32
N VAL A 40 8.19 8.45 6.42
CA VAL A 40 7.89 7.42 5.41
C VAL A 40 7.95 6.02 6.02
N ALA A 41 8.88 5.78 6.94
CA ALA A 41 8.99 4.50 7.65
C ALA A 41 7.74 4.19 8.47
N ASP A 42 7.14 5.18 9.14
CA ASP A 42 5.88 5.01 9.88
C ASP A 42 4.72 4.62 8.96
N ILE A 43 4.65 5.22 7.76
CA ILE A 43 3.65 4.89 6.74
C ILE A 43 3.87 3.45 6.23
N GLU A 44 5.12 3.09 5.93
CA GLU A 44 5.48 1.74 5.49
C GLU A 44 5.12 0.68 6.54
N GLN A 45 5.38 0.98 7.82
CA GLN A 45 5.00 0.13 8.93
C GLN A 45 3.48 -0.04 9.02
N ALA A 46 2.72 1.06 8.96
CA ALA A 46 1.26 1.01 8.99
C ALA A 46 0.69 0.19 7.81
N VAL A 47 1.28 0.31 6.62
CA VAL A 47 0.91 -0.50 5.45
C VAL A 47 1.22 -1.98 5.67
N SER A 48 2.37 -2.31 6.28
CA SER A 48 2.69 -3.70 6.63
C SER A 48 1.67 -4.27 7.62
N MET A 49 1.37 -3.54 8.70
CA MET A 49 0.37 -3.95 9.69
C MET A 49 -1.00 -4.17 9.06
N ARG A 50 -1.43 -3.27 8.17
CA ARG A 50 -2.70 -3.43 7.44
C ARG A 50 -2.72 -4.74 6.65
N LYS A 51 -1.65 -5.05 5.89
CA LYS A 51 -1.57 -6.30 5.13
C LYS A 51 -1.62 -7.53 6.04
N ASP A 52 -0.99 -7.47 7.21
CA ASP A 52 -0.95 -8.59 8.16
C ASP A 52 -2.32 -8.85 8.78
N ILE A 53 -3.03 -7.78 9.11
CA ILE A 53 -4.43 -7.82 9.57
C ILE A 53 -5.33 -8.37 8.46
N GLU A 54 -5.20 -7.88 7.22
CA GLU A 54 -5.99 -8.37 6.08
C GLU A 54 -5.82 -9.88 5.86
N ARG A 55 -4.59 -10.40 5.91
CA ARG A 55 -4.32 -11.85 5.82
C ARG A 55 -4.91 -12.62 7.00
N THR A 56 -4.87 -12.02 8.19
CA THR A 56 -5.45 -12.63 9.39
C THR A 56 -6.97 -12.72 9.28
N ILE A 57 -7.64 -11.67 8.81
CA ILE A 57 -9.08 -11.65 8.58
C ILE A 57 -9.46 -12.74 7.56
N GLU A 58 -8.74 -12.84 6.44
CA GLU A 58 -8.99 -13.87 5.43
C GLU A 58 -8.94 -15.28 6.03
N ARG A 59 -7.86 -15.60 6.78
CA ARG A 59 -7.73 -16.90 7.46
C ARG A 59 -8.87 -17.18 8.43
N LEU A 60 -9.33 -16.16 9.17
CA LEU A 60 -10.44 -16.31 10.11
C LEU A 60 -11.78 -16.51 9.40
N VAL A 61 -12.00 -15.86 8.26
CA VAL A 61 -13.19 -16.08 7.41
C VAL A 61 -13.21 -17.52 6.88
N VAL A 62 -12.09 -18.01 6.35
CA VAL A 62 -11.97 -19.39 5.87
C VAL A 62 -12.26 -20.39 6.99
N LYS A 63 -11.66 -20.16 8.18
CA LYS A 63 -11.93 -20.99 9.37
C LYS A 63 -13.42 -20.96 9.75
N ALA A 64 -14.04 -19.79 9.84
CA ALA A 64 -15.45 -19.67 10.19
C ALA A 64 -16.36 -20.41 9.20
N ARG A 65 -16.03 -20.36 7.90
CA ARG A 65 -16.75 -21.11 6.86
C ARG A 65 -16.58 -22.63 7.01
N HIS A 66 -15.38 -23.10 7.32
CA HIS A 66 -15.12 -24.51 7.60
C HIS A 66 -15.87 -24.98 8.86
N ASP A 67 -15.99 -24.11 9.87
CA ASP A 67 -16.74 -24.38 11.11
C ASP A 67 -18.28 -24.33 10.92
N GLY A 68 -18.75 -24.04 9.70
CA GLY A 68 -20.16 -24.09 9.32
C GLY A 68 -20.93 -22.77 9.44
N LEU A 69 -20.29 -21.67 9.84
CA LEU A 69 -20.97 -20.36 9.95
C LEU A 69 -21.41 -19.87 8.57
N THR A 70 -22.61 -19.30 8.50
CA THR A 70 -23.18 -18.77 7.26
C THR A 70 -22.47 -17.50 6.79
N TRP A 71 -22.57 -17.22 5.50
CA TRP A 71 -22.08 -15.96 4.94
C TRP A 71 -22.73 -14.72 5.54
N THR A 72 -23.99 -14.82 5.98
CA THR A 72 -24.69 -13.73 6.68
C THR A 72 -24.05 -13.42 8.03
N GLU A 73 -23.74 -14.44 8.83
CA GLU A 73 -23.08 -14.27 10.14
C GLU A 73 -21.69 -13.65 9.98
N ILE A 74 -20.92 -14.15 9.00
CA ILE A 74 -19.58 -13.64 8.72
C ILE A 74 -19.63 -12.19 8.22
N ALA A 75 -20.56 -11.86 7.32
CA ALA A 75 -20.71 -10.50 6.82
C ALA A 75 -21.10 -9.52 7.95
N SER A 76 -21.98 -9.94 8.85
CA SER A 76 -22.35 -9.17 10.04
C SER A 76 -21.14 -8.90 10.94
N ALA A 77 -20.31 -9.93 11.21
CA ALA A 77 -19.09 -9.77 12.01
C ALA A 77 -18.05 -8.85 11.34
N LEU A 78 -17.96 -8.87 10.01
CA LEU A 78 -17.07 -8.01 9.23
C LEU A 78 -17.57 -6.57 9.07
N GLY A 79 -18.84 -6.29 9.42
CA GLY A 79 -19.47 -4.98 9.18
C GLY A 79 -19.66 -4.67 7.69
N VAL A 80 -19.86 -5.69 6.85
CA VAL A 80 -20.07 -5.54 5.40
C VAL A 80 -21.38 -6.20 4.97
N SER A 81 -21.81 -5.93 3.74
CA SER A 81 -22.97 -6.63 3.18
C SER A 81 -22.66 -8.10 2.91
N HIS A 82 -23.70 -8.93 2.93
CA HIS A 82 -23.61 -10.35 2.59
C HIS A 82 -22.96 -10.59 1.21
N GLN A 83 -23.36 -9.80 0.20
CA GLN A 83 -22.79 -9.90 -1.15
C GLN A 83 -21.32 -9.48 -1.19
N ALA A 84 -20.92 -8.46 -0.42
CA ALA A 84 -19.52 -8.04 -0.35
C ALA A 84 -18.62 -9.12 0.27
N ALA A 85 -19.10 -9.82 1.30
CA ALA A 85 -18.37 -10.94 1.89
C ALA A 85 -18.20 -12.10 0.90
N ILE A 86 -19.27 -12.52 0.23
CA ILE A 86 -19.20 -13.59 -0.79
C ILE A 86 -18.26 -13.17 -1.92
N GLN A 87 -18.39 -11.96 -2.46
CA GLN A 87 -17.57 -11.51 -3.58
C GLN A 87 -16.08 -11.56 -3.24
N ARG A 88 -15.72 -11.20 -1.99
CA ARG A 88 -14.33 -11.08 -1.54
C ARG A 88 -13.69 -12.40 -1.13
N TYR A 89 -14.44 -13.33 -0.54
CA TYR A 89 -13.85 -14.50 0.13
C TYR A 89 -14.28 -15.84 -0.46
N ARG A 90 -15.25 -15.91 -1.38
CA ARG A 90 -15.73 -17.19 -1.93
C ARG A 90 -14.67 -17.99 -2.68
N ASP A 91 -13.65 -17.32 -3.24
CA ASP A 91 -12.54 -17.92 -3.98
C ASP A 91 -11.36 -18.33 -3.08
N LYS A 92 -11.48 -18.12 -1.77
CA LYS A 92 -10.44 -18.42 -0.76
C LYS A 92 -10.74 -19.67 0.07
N ILE A 93 -11.91 -20.28 -0.13
CA ILE A 93 -12.38 -21.48 0.57
C ILE A 93 -12.07 -22.70 -0.28
#